data_AF-A0A1H6EV85-F1
#
_entry.id   AF-A0A1H6EV85-F1
#
_cell.length_a   1.000
_cell.length_b   1.000
_cell.length_c   1.000
_cell.angle_alpha   90.00
_cell.angle_beta   90.00
_cell.angle_gamma   90.00
#
_symmetry.space_group_name_H-M   'P 1'
#
loop_
_entity.id
_entity.type
_entity.pdbx_description
1 polymer ?
#
loop_
_entity_poly.entity_id
_entity_poly.type
_entity_poly.pdbx_seq_one_letter_code
_entity_poly.pdbx_strand_id
1 'polypeptide(L)'
;MSHKRSGLLPGLLAGLLAGLVCAAGLGTAVLFQQSLPGAVMAFGGGLPVSLALSLLIAVLVALAIGAVRPRSLVLLPFAALYAGGAVVAGQMAGSAVMIGAALRAPADERAPADLGDVTLANFNGGLPDALSLYSAPLSETWAAWLYIAVAALAALVLVALRVTRVRRAQRTEAAAEEEESQEPEYRAPFEPAQQPSPKPTTDLFAPRNPARD
;
A
#
# COMPACT_ATOMS: atom_id res chain seq x y z
N MET A 1 -21.11 17.27 -18.56
CA MET A 1 -20.29 17.22 -17.33
C MET A 1 -19.52 15.90 -17.31
N SER A 2 -18.22 15.91 -17.59
CA SER A 2 -17.39 14.70 -17.61
C SER A 2 -17.22 14.15 -16.19
N HIS A 3 -17.75 12.95 -15.92
CA HIS A 3 -17.50 12.25 -14.66
C HIS A 3 -15.99 12.13 -14.42
N LYS A 4 -15.48 12.79 -13.37
CA LYS A 4 -14.14 12.54 -12.84
C LYS A 4 -14.09 11.07 -12.41
N ARG A 5 -13.60 10.18 -13.28
CA ARG A 5 -13.42 8.76 -12.99
C ARG A 5 -12.59 8.62 -11.71
N SER A 6 -13.15 7.96 -10.69
CA SER A 6 -12.48 7.74 -9.42
C SER A 6 -11.24 6.86 -9.66
N GLY A 7 -10.06 7.31 -9.21
CA GLY A 7 -8.80 6.54 -9.31
C GLY A 7 -8.74 5.32 -8.38
N LEU A 8 -9.89 4.85 -7.89
CA LEU A 8 -9.98 3.81 -6.86
C LEU A 8 -9.69 2.43 -7.45
N LEU A 9 -10.41 2.04 -8.49
CA LEU A 9 -10.24 0.74 -9.16
C LEU A 9 -8.80 0.50 -9.66
N PRO A 10 -8.16 1.45 -10.39
CA PRO A 10 -6.79 1.22 -10.82
C PRO A 10 -5.81 1.20 -9.62
N GLY A 11 -6.10 1.90 -8.52
CA GLY A 11 -5.28 1.89 -7.31
C GLY A 11 -5.33 0.54 -6.58
N LEU A 12 -6.51 -0.09 -6.52
CA LEU A 12 -6.65 -1.45 -5.98
C LEU A 12 -5.94 -2.48 -6.84
N LEU A 13 -6.09 -2.42 -8.17
CA LEU A 13 -5.41 -3.33 -9.08
C LEU A 13 -3.88 -3.20 -8.99
N ALA A 14 -3.36 -1.97 -8.95
CA ALA A 14 -1.93 -1.73 -8.79
C ALA A 14 -1.40 -2.25 -7.44
N GLY A 15 -2.14 -2.02 -6.35
CA GLY A 15 -1.80 -2.54 -5.03
C GLY A 15 -1.81 -4.07 -4.97
N LEU A 16 -2.81 -4.72 -5.59
CA LEU A 16 -2.90 -6.16 -5.68
C LEU A 16 -1.73 -6.77 -6.46
N LEU A 17 -1.44 -6.24 -7.65
CA LEU A 17 -0.33 -6.71 -8.48
C LEU A 17 1.01 -6.53 -7.78
N ALA A 18 1.24 -5.36 -7.17
CA ALA A 18 2.44 -5.11 -6.40
C ALA A 18 2.56 -6.08 -5.21
N GLY A 19 1.46 -6.32 -4.49
CA GLY A 19 1.39 -7.27 -3.39
C GLY A 19 1.73 -8.70 -3.82
N LEU A 20 1.20 -9.18 -4.95
CA LEU A 20 1.49 -10.50 -5.49
C LEU A 20 2.96 -10.67 -5.90
N VAL A 21 3.54 -9.66 -6.57
CA VAL A 21 4.95 -9.67 -6.94
C VAL A 21 5.84 -9.66 -5.70
N CYS A 22 5.49 -8.85 -4.69
CA CYS A 22 6.18 -8.81 -3.41
C CYS A 22 6.07 -10.14 -2.66
N ALA A 23 4.91 -10.78 -2.65
CA ALA A 23 4.69 -12.09 -2.04
C ALA A 23 5.55 -13.16 -2.73
N ALA A 24 5.58 -13.18 -4.06
CA ALA A 24 6.43 -14.10 -4.82
C ALA A 24 7.91 -13.89 -4.50
N GLY A 25 8.38 -12.63 -4.48
CA GLY A 25 9.77 -12.30 -4.14
C GLY A 25 10.15 -12.62 -2.69
N LEU A 26 9.22 -12.46 -1.75
CA LEU A 26 9.46 -12.88 -0.36
C LEU A 26 9.47 -14.41 -0.24
N GLY A 27 8.58 -15.10 -0.94
CA GLY A 27 8.55 -16.57 -0.96
C GLY A 27 9.83 -17.18 -1.50
N THR A 28 10.40 -16.60 -2.57
CA THR A 28 11.72 -17.02 -3.07
C THR A 28 12.82 -16.68 -2.08
N ALA A 29 12.80 -15.51 -1.45
CA ALA A 29 13.78 -15.14 -0.42
C ALA A 29 13.77 -16.10 0.77
N VAL A 30 12.59 -16.55 1.21
CA VAL A 30 12.44 -17.55 2.28
C VAL A 30 12.99 -18.91 1.84
N LEU A 31 12.71 -19.34 0.59
CA LEU A 31 13.22 -20.61 0.05
C LEU A 31 14.75 -20.65 0.01
N PHE A 32 15.37 -19.57 -0.45
CA PHE A 32 16.82 -19.46 -0.58
C PHE A 32 17.48 -18.85 0.65
N GLN A 33 16.78 -18.75 1.79
CA GLN A 33 17.37 -18.18 2.99
C GLN A 33 18.57 -19.00 3.49
N GLN A 34 18.55 -20.31 3.28
CA GLN A 34 19.64 -21.22 3.67
C GLN A 34 20.89 -21.13 2.78
N SER A 35 20.79 -20.53 1.60
CA SER A 35 21.93 -20.31 0.70
C SER A 35 22.61 -18.95 0.89
N LEU A 36 22.10 -18.11 1.81
CA LEU A 36 22.71 -16.82 2.13
C LEU A 36 24.05 -17.00 2.88
N PRO A 37 25.03 -16.10 2.67
CA PRO A 37 26.29 -16.13 3.40
C PRO A 37 26.05 -16.11 4.91
N GLY A 38 26.71 -16.99 5.64
CA GLY A 38 26.52 -17.15 7.09
C GLY A 38 26.68 -15.85 7.89
N ALA A 39 27.50 -14.89 7.42
CA ALA A 39 27.64 -13.58 8.04
C ALA A 39 26.34 -12.76 8.07
N VAL A 40 25.49 -12.90 7.05
CA VAL A 40 24.18 -12.23 6.94
C VAL A 40 23.16 -12.87 7.87
N MET A 41 23.23 -14.19 8.02
CA MET A 41 22.33 -14.96 8.90
C MET A 41 22.74 -14.86 10.38
N ALA A 42 24.04 -14.72 10.67
CA ALA A 42 24.56 -14.60 12.03
C ALA A 42 24.25 -13.23 12.67
N PHE A 43 24.12 -12.17 11.86
CA PHE A 43 23.81 -10.84 12.39
C PHE A 43 22.35 -10.75 12.84
N GLY A 44 22.13 -10.73 14.16
CA GLY A 44 20.80 -10.62 14.76
C GLY A 44 19.86 -11.80 14.44
N GLY A 45 20.41 -12.98 14.12
CA GLY A 45 19.62 -14.17 13.79
C GLY A 45 18.77 -14.03 12.53
N GLY A 46 19.14 -13.15 11.59
CA GLY A 46 18.40 -12.91 10.35
C GLY A 46 17.18 -11.98 10.48
N LEU A 47 16.83 -11.54 11.70
CA LEU A 47 15.80 -10.53 11.96
C LEU A 47 15.95 -9.24 11.12
N PRO A 48 17.14 -8.61 11.02
CA PRO A 48 17.28 -7.34 10.29
C PRO A 48 17.02 -7.49 8.79
N VAL A 49 17.35 -8.65 8.21
CA VAL A 49 17.10 -8.93 6.78
C VAL A 49 15.60 -9.05 6.51
N SER A 50 14.89 -9.81 7.35
CA SER A 50 13.44 -9.96 7.26
C SER A 50 12.70 -8.64 7.45
N LEU A 51 13.18 -7.78 8.36
CA LEU A 51 12.66 -6.42 8.54
C LEU A 51 12.95 -5.51 7.35
N ALA A 52 14.14 -5.60 6.76
CA ALA A 52 14.45 -4.84 5.56
C ALA A 52 13.54 -5.24 4.39
N LEU A 53 13.29 -6.54 4.23
CA LEU A 53 12.36 -7.06 3.21
C LEU A 53 10.92 -6.60 3.47
N SER A 54 10.44 -6.62 4.71
CA SER A 54 9.08 -6.15 5.04
C SER A 54 8.90 -4.66 4.76
N LEU A 55 9.93 -3.84 5.04
CA LEU A 55 9.95 -2.41 4.68
C LEU A 55 10.00 -2.21 3.15
N LEU A 56 10.80 -2.99 2.43
CA LEU A 56 10.87 -2.93 0.97
C LEU A 56 9.50 -3.23 0.34
N ILE A 57 8.80 -4.27 0.82
CA ILE A 57 7.44 -4.61 0.40
C ILE A 57 6.49 -3.43 0.66
N ALA A 58 6.54 -2.84 1.85
CA ALA A 58 5.72 -1.68 2.20
C ALA A 58 5.96 -0.50 1.26
N VAL A 59 7.23 -0.21 0.92
CA VAL A 59 7.59 0.87 -0.02
C VAL A 59 7.05 0.58 -1.41
N LEU A 60 7.23 -0.63 -1.95
CA LEU A 60 6.77 -1.00 -3.28
C LEU A 60 5.24 -0.93 -3.40
N VAL A 61 4.52 -1.46 -2.41
CA VAL A 61 3.06 -1.40 -2.36
C VAL A 61 2.58 0.05 -2.24
N ALA A 62 3.18 0.85 -1.37
CA ALA A 62 2.83 2.26 -1.21
C ALA A 62 3.11 3.11 -2.47
N LEU A 63 4.20 2.81 -3.19
CA LEU A 63 4.53 3.45 -4.46
C LEU A 63 3.50 3.10 -5.54
N ALA A 64 3.16 1.82 -5.68
CA ALA A 64 2.19 1.35 -6.66
C ALA A 64 0.81 1.97 -6.44
N ILE A 65 0.31 1.96 -5.19
CA ILE A 65 -0.98 2.57 -4.86
C ILE A 65 -0.93 4.08 -5.03
N GLY A 66 0.15 4.71 -4.59
CA GLY A 66 0.30 6.16 -4.66
C GLY A 66 0.44 6.70 -6.09
N ALA A 67 0.93 5.91 -7.04
CA ALA A 67 1.07 6.30 -8.45
C ALA A 67 -0.27 6.58 -9.14
N VAL A 68 -1.38 6.03 -8.63
CA VAL A 68 -2.66 5.97 -9.34
C VAL A 68 -3.62 7.16 -9.05
N ARG A 69 -3.11 8.25 -8.46
CA ARG A 69 -3.84 9.41 -7.90
C ARG A 69 -4.42 9.16 -6.49
N PRO A 70 -3.75 9.69 -5.44
CA PRO A 70 -4.13 9.47 -4.06
C PRO A 70 -5.22 10.47 -3.61
N ARG A 71 -6.43 10.38 -4.18
CA ARG A 71 -7.57 11.19 -3.71
C ARG A 71 -8.40 10.49 -2.64
N SER A 72 -8.45 9.17 -2.65
CA SER A 72 -9.32 8.40 -1.78
C SER A 72 -8.61 7.98 -0.48
N LEU A 73 -9.17 8.36 0.67
CA LEU A 73 -8.75 7.86 1.98
C LEU A 73 -8.99 6.36 2.13
N VAL A 74 -9.87 5.79 1.29
CA VAL A 74 -10.17 4.35 1.30
C VAL A 74 -8.93 3.53 0.94
N LEU A 75 -7.98 4.07 0.18
CA LEU A 75 -6.76 3.35 -0.20
C LEU A 75 -5.78 3.11 0.97
N LEU A 76 -5.93 3.82 2.10
CA LEU A 76 -5.09 3.67 3.28
C LEU A 76 -5.17 2.27 3.91
N PRO A 77 -6.36 1.79 4.34
CA PRO A 77 -6.47 0.44 4.89
C PRO A 77 -6.09 -0.64 3.87
N PHE A 78 -6.38 -0.42 2.57
CA PHE A 78 -5.97 -1.37 1.53
C PHE A 78 -4.46 -1.46 1.35
N ALA A 79 -3.73 -0.35 1.49
CA ALA A 79 -2.27 -0.37 1.45
C ALA A 79 -1.68 -1.22 2.58
N ALA A 80 -2.22 -1.07 3.80
CA ALA A 80 -1.83 -1.88 4.95
C ALA A 80 -2.15 -3.37 4.72
N LEU A 81 -3.35 -3.67 4.22
CA LEU A 81 -3.79 -5.03 3.91
C LEU A 81 -2.95 -5.68 2.81
N TYR A 82 -2.62 -4.96 1.73
CA TYR A 82 -1.80 -5.49 0.65
C TYR A 82 -0.36 -5.72 1.10
N ALA A 83 0.23 -4.82 1.87
CA ALA A 83 1.60 -5.00 2.37
C ALA A 83 1.69 -6.13 3.41
N GLY A 84 0.79 -6.15 4.41
CA GLY A 84 0.74 -7.23 5.39
C GLY A 84 0.39 -8.58 4.76
N GLY A 85 -0.59 -8.60 3.86
CA GLY A 85 -0.99 -9.79 3.11
C GLY A 85 0.12 -10.33 2.21
N ALA A 86 0.91 -9.45 1.58
CA ALA A 86 2.07 -9.87 0.80
C ALA A 86 3.14 -10.57 1.65
N VAL A 87 3.36 -10.08 2.89
CA VAL A 87 4.28 -10.73 3.83
C VAL A 87 3.77 -12.10 4.23
N VAL A 88 2.50 -12.22 4.63
CA VAL A 88 1.89 -13.51 5.01
C VAL A 88 1.96 -14.50 3.84
N ALA A 89 1.50 -14.09 2.67
CA ALA A 89 1.45 -14.94 1.48
C ALA A 89 2.84 -15.41 1.06
N GLY A 90 3.84 -14.51 1.09
CA GLY A 90 5.21 -14.86 0.76
C GLY A 90 5.84 -15.82 1.78
N GLN A 91 5.66 -15.56 3.08
CA GLN A 91 6.17 -16.46 4.12
C GLN A 91 5.53 -17.85 4.04
N MET A 92 4.21 -17.92 3.85
CA MET A 92 3.52 -19.20 3.67
C MET A 92 3.99 -19.92 2.42
N ALA A 93 4.09 -19.22 1.29
CA ALA A 93 4.49 -19.84 0.02
C ALA A 93 5.90 -20.44 0.09
N GLY A 94 6.86 -19.68 0.63
CA GLY A 94 8.22 -20.16 0.78
C GLY A 94 8.32 -21.30 1.79
N SER A 95 7.67 -21.16 2.95
CA SER A 95 7.71 -22.19 4.00
C SER A 95 7.02 -23.49 3.57
N ALA A 96 5.88 -23.41 2.88
CA ALA A 96 5.15 -24.60 2.42
C ALA A 96 5.96 -25.43 1.43
N VAL A 97 6.64 -24.79 0.48
CA VAL A 97 7.52 -25.48 -0.45
C VAL A 97 8.73 -26.08 0.27
N MET A 98 9.37 -25.33 1.16
CA MET A 98 10.54 -25.80 1.93
C MET A 98 10.20 -26.99 2.82
N ILE A 99 9.11 -26.92 3.59
CA ILE A 99 8.66 -27.99 4.47
C ILE A 99 8.27 -29.22 3.63
N GLY A 100 7.50 -29.02 2.55
CA GLY A 100 7.10 -30.11 1.67
C GLY A 100 8.27 -30.84 1.01
N ALA A 101 9.32 -30.10 0.61
CA ALA A 101 10.56 -30.70 0.11
C ALA A 101 11.27 -31.51 1.19
N ALA A 102 11.39 -30.96 2.41
CA ALA A 102 12.05 -31.62 3.54
C ALA A 102 11.31 -32.89 4.04
N LEU A 103 10.00 -32.99 3.81
CA LEU A 103 9.19 -34.17 4.10
C LEU A 103 9.46 -35.35 3.14
N ARG A 104 10.03 -35.10 1.96
CA ARG A 104 10.31 -36.12 0.94
C ARG A 104 11.73 -36.68 1.00
N ALA A 105 12.67 -35.90 1.52
CA ALA A 105 14.05 -36.36 1.68
C ALA A 105 14.22 -37.08 3.04
N PRO A 106 14.89 -38.25 3.08
CA PRO A 106 15.34 -38.83 4.34
C PRO A 106 16.28 -37.85 5.06
N ALA A 107 16.32 -37.91 6.40
CA ALA A 107 16.95 -36.90 7.24
C ALA A 107 18.43 -36.62 6.87
N ASP A 108 19.14 -37.65 6.38
CA ASP A 108 20.55 -37.59 6.02
C ASP A 108 20.81 -36.97 4.63
N GLU A 109 19.77 -36.82 3.80
CA GLU A 109 19.84 -36.26 2.43
C GLU A 109 19.14 -34.91 2.30
N ARG A 110 18.77 -34.27 3.41
CA ARG A 110 18.14 -32.95 3.41
C ARG A 110 19.14 -31.87 2.98
N ALA A 111 19.19 -31.63 1.68
CA ALA A 111 19.87 -30.50 1.09
C ALA A 111 19.05 -29.20 1.27
N PRO A 112 19.68 -28.02 1.20
CA PRO A 112 18.95 -26.76 1.09
C PRO A 112 18.04 -26.79 -0.15
N ALA A 113 16.88 -26.13 -0.06
CA ALA A 113 15.90 -26.11 -1.14
C ALA A 113 16.50 -25.56 -2.45
N ASP A 114 16.23 -26.24 -3.56
CA ASP A 114 16.65 -25.85 -4.91
C ASP A 114 15.43 -25.46 -5.78
N LEU A 115 15.67 -24.86 -6.95
CA LEU A 115 14.65 -24.52 -7.93
C LEU A 115 13.79 -25.72 -8.34
N GLY A 116 14.37 -26.93 -8.35
CA GLY A 116 13.66 -28.18 -8.63
C GLY A 116 12.59 -28.54 -7.58
N ASP A 117 12.69 -27.98 -6.36
CA ASP A 117 11.76 -28.25 -5.28
C ASP A 117 10.48 -27.42 -5.37
N VAL A 118 10.43 -26.42 -6.25
CA VAL A 118 9.26 -25.57 -6.50
C VAL A 118 8.23 -26.37 -7.31
N THR A 119 7.53 -27.26 -6.62
CA THR A 119 6.47 -28.09 -7.19
C THR A 119 5.16 -27.91 -6.43
N LEU A 120 4.04 -28.05 -7.15
CA LEU A 120 2.71 -27.99 -6.54
C LEU A 120 2.53 -29.05 -5.44
N ALA A 121 3.21 -30.18 -5.58
CA ALA A 121 3.11 -31.29 -4.65
C ALA A 121 3.87 -31.02 -3.34
N ASN A 122 5.05 -30.37 -3.41
CA ASN A 122 5.77 -29.90 -2.22
C ASN A 122 4.98 -28.79 -1.53
N PHE A 123 4.50 -27.80 -2.29
CA PHE A 123 3.67 -26.73 -1.75
C PHE A 123 2.45 -27.27 -1.00
N ASN A 124 1.65 -28.14 -1.62
CA ASN A 124 0.46 -28.72 -0.97
C ASN A 124 0.82 -29.61 0.22
N GLY A 125 1.94 -30.33 0.16
CA GLY A 125 2.40 -31.20 1.24
C GLY A 125 2.82 -30.43 2.50
N GLY A 126 3.51 -29.30 2.34
CA GLY A 126 3.97 -28.47 3.48
C GLY A 126 3.02 -27.35 3.88
N LEU A 127 1.94 -27.10 3.13
CA LEU A 127 0.98 -26.03 3.44
C LEU A 127 0.33 -26.14 4.82
N PRO A 128 -0.11 -27.33 5.30
CA PRO A 128 -0.70 -27.46 6.64
C PRO A 128 0.29 -27.06 7.75
N ASP A 129 1.55 -27.45 7.62
CA ASP A 129 2.59 -27.12 8.59
C ASP A 129 2.99 -25.64 8.50
N ALA A 130 3.04 -25.07 7.30
CA ALA A 130 3.25 -23.63 7.12
C ALA A 130 2.10 -22.79 7.74
N LEU A 131 0.87 -23.28 7.68
CA LEU A 131 -0.29 -22.67 8.34
C LEU A 131 -0.19 -22.75 9.87
N SER A 132 0.36 -23.86 10.38
CA SER A 132 0.50 -24.09 11.81
C SER A 132 1.37 -23.02 12.50
N LEU A 133 2.31 -22.42 11.77
CA LEU A 133 3.16 -21.32 12.22
C LEU A 133 2.37 -20.08 12.68
N TYR A 134 1.13 -19.91 12.24
CA TYR A 134 0.28 -18.79 12.66
C TYR A 134 -0.74 -19.19 13.73
N SER A 135 -0.85 -20.49 14.02
CA SER A 135 -1.70 -21.04 15.08
C SER A 135 -0.92 -21.32 16.38
N ALA A 136 0.41 -21.33 16.33
CA ALA A 136 1.28 -21.57 17.47
C ALA A 136 1.29 -20.40 18.48
N PRO A 137 1.67 -20.64 19.75
CA PRO A 137 1.69 -19.64 20.81
C PRO A 137 2.47 -18.38 20.41
N LEU A 138 2.01 -17.22 20.88
CA LEU A 138 2.59 -15.92 20.50
C LEU A 138 4.09 -15.82 20.85
N SER A 139 4.54 -16.51 21.89
CA SER A 139 5.95 -16.58 22.30
C SER A 139 6.88 -17.18 21.24
N GLU A 140 6.35 -18.03 20.35
CA GLU A 140 7.12 -18.69 19.30
C GLU A 140 6.94 -17.97 17.95
N THR A 141 5.81 -17.28 17.75
CA THR A 141 5.41 -16.71 16.46
C THR A 141 5.56 -15.20 16.38
N TRP A 142 5.98 -14.54 17.47
CA TRP A 142 6.04 -13.07 17.58
C TRP A 142 6.81 -12.40 16.44
N ALA A 143 7.89 -13.02 15.94
CA ALA A 143 8.70 -12.45 14.88
C ALA A 143 7.92 -12.37 13.55
N ALA A 144 7.13 -13.39 13.22
CA ALA A 144 6.28 -13.37 12.02
C ALA A 144 5.24 -12.25 12.10
N TRP A 145 4.58 -12.12 13.26
CA TRP A 145 3.63 -11.03 13.53
C TRP A 145 4.28 -9.65 13.46
N LEU A 146 5.51 -9.51 13.96
CA LEU A 146 6.27 -8.27 13.89
C LEU A 146 6.55 -7.86 12.44
N TYR A 147 6.96 -8.78 11.57
CA TYR A 147 7.20 -8.47 10.15
C TYR A 147 5.93 -8.00 9.44
N ILE A 148 4.80 -8.65 9.71
CA ILE A 148 3.48 -8.27 9.17
C ILE A 148 3.10 -6.88 9.65
N ALA A 149 3.25 -6.60 10.95
CA ALA A 149 2.92 -5.31 11.55
C ALA A 149 3.78 -4.19 10.97
N VAL A 150 5.10 -4.42 10.83
CA VAL A 150 6.03 -3.44 10.25
C VAL A 150 5.67 -3.12 8.81
N ALA A 151 5.40 -4.13 7.98
CA ALA A 151 4.99 -3.91 6.59
C ALA A 151 3.67 -3.13 6.49
N ALA A 152 2.66 -3.53 7.27
CA ALA A 152 1.34 -2.91 7.26
C ALA A 152 1.39 -1.45 7.74
N LEU A 153 2.08 -1.18 8.86
CA LEU A 153 2.22 0.16 9.43
C LEU A 153 3.04 1.07 8.53
N ALA A 154 4.17 0.60 7.99
CA ALA A 154 4.99 1.41 7.08
C ALA A 154 4.22 1.79 5.81
N ALA A 155 3.50 0.85 5.20
CA ALA A 155 2.67 1.13 4.02
C ALA A 155 1.57 2.13 4.32
N LEU A 156 0.90 1.99 5.47
CA LEU A 156 -0.13 2.92 5.94
C LEU A 156 0.45 4.33 6.10
N VAL A 157 1.58 4.46 6.79
CA VAL A 157 2.24 5.75 7.05
C VAL A 157 2.68 6.40 5.74
N LEU A 158 3.32 5.66 4.83
CA LEU A 158 3.78 6.19 3.54
C LEU A 158 2.61 6.70 2.69
N VAL A 159 1.52 5.95 2.62
CA VAL A 159 0.31 6.38 1.90
C VAL A 159 -0.36 7.57 2.59
N ALA A 160 -0.41 7.60 3.92
CA ALA A 160 -0.98 8.72 4.68
C ALA A 160 -0.19 10.02 4.46
N LEU A 161 1.14 9.95 4.52
CA LEU A 161 2.02 11.08 4.25
C LEU A 161 1.86 11.58 2.81
N ARG A 162 1.71 10.67 1.83
CA ARG A 162 1.48 11.06 0.44
C ARG A 162 0.12 11.73 0.24
N VAL A 163 -0.95 11.16 0.80
CA VAL A 163 -2.31 11.74 0.71
C VAL A 163 -2.35 13.13 1.36
N THR A 164 -1.72 13.30 2.53
CA THR A 164 -1.65 14.59 3.22
C THR A 164 -0.83 15.62 2.43
N ARG A 165 0.31 15.23 1.84
CA ARG A 165 1.12 16.10 0.96
C ARG A 165 0.33 16.54 -0.28
N VAL A 166 -0.34 15.61 -0.96
CA VAL A 166 -1.13 15.93 -2.17
C VAL A 166 -2.32 16.83 -1.84
N ARG A 167 -2.98 16.61 -0.69
CA ARG A 167 -4.05 17.51 -0.24
C ARG A 167 -3.54 18.90 0.15
N ARG A 168 -2.35 19.00 0.75
CA ARG A 168 -1.73 20.29 1.05
C ARG A 168 -1.38 21.05 -0.24
N ALA A 169 -0.73 20.40 -1.20
CA ALA A 169 -0.43 21.01 -2.50
C ALA A 169 -1.69 21.52 -3.20
N GLN A 170 -2.77 20.73 -3.23
CA GLN A 170 -4.05 21.14 -3.82
C GLN A 170 -4.71 22.32 -3.09
N ARG A 171 -4.54 22.45 -1.77
CA ARG A 171 -5.04 23.61 -1.02
C ARG A 171 -4.22 24.86 -1.32
N THR A 172 -2.90 24.71 -1.48
CA THR A 172 -2.03 25.83 -1.87
C THR A 172 -2.29 26.27 -3.30
N GLU A 173 -2.49 25.32 -4.23
CA GLU A 173 -2.91 25.62 -5.61
C GLU A 173 -4.28 26.30 -5.65
N ALA A 174 -5.27 25.79 -4.90
CA ALA A 174 -6.58 26.43 -4.81
C ALA A 174 -6.52 27.84 -4.18
N ALA A 175 -5.69 28.03 -3.15
CA ALA A 175 -5.46 29.35 -2.54
C ALA A 175 -4.72 30.30 -3.49
N ALA A 176 -3.76 29.81 -4.28
CA ALA A 176 -3.06 30.60 -5.29
C ALA A 176 -3.98 30.96 -6.46
N GLU A 177 -4.83 30.03 -6.93
CA GLU A 177 -5.89 30.31 -7.91
C GLU A 177 -6.92 31.32 -7.36
N GLU A 178 -7.26 31.25 -6.07
CA GLU A 178 -8.11 32.23 -5.40
C GLU A 178 -7.42 33.60 -5.28
N GLU A 179 -6.12 33.67 -4.93
CA GLU A 179 -5.34 34.91 -4.87
C GLU A 179 -5.15 35.55 -6.26
N GLU A 180 -4.90 34.75 -7.30
CA GLU A 180 -4.80 35.22 -8.69
C GLU A 180 -6.15 35.70 -9.23
N SER A 181 -7.27 35.12 -8.76
CA SER A 181 -8.61 35.64 -9.03
C SER A 181 -9.01 36.87 -8.19
N GLN A 182 -8.31 37.09 -7.07
CA GLN A 182 -8.49 38.23 -6.15
C GLN A 182 -7.45 39.34 -6.36
N GLU A 183 -6.51 39.18 -7.30
CA GLU A 183 -5.69 40.31 -7.74
C GLU A 183 -6.68 41.42 -8.13
N PRO A 184 -6.58 42.60 -7.49
CA PRO A 184 -7.50 43.69 -7.75
C PRO A 184 -7.32 44.05 -9.21
N GLU A 185 -8.29 43.63 -10.02
CA GLU A 185 -8.46 43.96 -11.42
C GLU A 185 -7.96 45.40 -11.60
N TYR A 186 -6.78 45.55 -12.20
CA TYR A 186 -6.10 46.84 -12.28
C TYR A 186 -6.96 47.75 -13.14
N ARG A 187 -7.87 48.47 -12.48
CA ARG A 187 -8.76 49.44 -13.10
C ARG A 187 -7.89 50.59 -13.55
N ALA A 188 -7.60 50.63 -14.83
CA ALA A 188 -7.09 51.85 -15.44
C ALA A 188 -8.04 52.99 -15.08
N PRO A 189 -7.53 54.20 -14.72
CA PRO A 189 -8.36 55.32 -14.23
C PRO A 189 -9.48 55.82 -15.17
N PHE A 190 -9.60 55.24 -16.37
CA PHE A 190 -10.49 55.69 -17.44
C PHE A 190 -11.40 54.59 -18.01
N GLU A 191 -11.50 53.42 -17.38
CA GLU A 191 -12.52 52.45 -17.79
C GLU A 191 -13.91 52.87 -17.28
N PRO A 192 -14.92 52.97 -18.16
CA PRO A 192 -16.29 53.25 -17.74
C PRO A 192 -16.78 52.13 -16.82
N ALA A 193 -17.40 52.50 -15.70
CA ALA A 193 -17.87 51.56 -14.67
C ALA A 193 -18.66 50.40 -15.30
N GLN A 194 -18.05 49.22 -15.36
CA GLN A 194 -18.79 48.02 -15.71
C GLN A 194 -19.88 47.81 -14.66
N GLN A 195 -21.13 47.80 -15.11
CA GLN A 195 -22.26 47.48 -14.26
C GLN A 195 -22.06 46.08 -13.67
N PRO A 196 -22.42 45.86 -12.40
CA PRO A 196 -22.28 44.56 -11.77
C PRO A 196 -22.97 43.51 -12.63
N SER A 197 -22.22 42.46 -12.99
CA SER A 197 -22.73 41.30 -13.73
C SER A 197 -24.03 40.84 -13.06
N PRO A 198 -25.16 40.80 -13.78
CA PRO A 198 -26.42 40.42 -13.18
C PRO A 198 -26.27 39.03 -12.57
N LYS A 199 -26.52 38.94 -11.26
CA LYS A 199 -26.68 37.65 -10.58
C LYS A 199 -27.64 36.81 -11.42
N PRO A 200 -27.35 35.54 -11.72
CA PRO A 200 -28.31 34.68 -12.40
C PRO A 200 -29.57 34.62 -11.53
N THR A 201 -30.61 35.33 -11.96
CA THR A 201 -31.96 35.25 -11.41
C THR A 201 -32.51 33.89 -11.79
N THR A 202 -32.15 32.89 -10.99
CA THR A 202 -32.84 31.61 -10.97
C THR A 202 -33.43 31.45 -9.59
N ASP A 203 -34.57 32.10 -9.36
CA ASP A 203 -35.55 31.58 -8.40
C ASP A 203 -36.92 32.17 -8.73
N LEU A 204 -37.61 31.51 -9.66
CA LEU A 204 -39.04 31.71 -9.95
C LEU A 204 -39.96 31.17 -8.84
N PHE A 205 -39.40 30.63 -7.74
CA PHE A 205 -40.15 29.93 -6.69
C PHE A 205 -39.77 30.29 -5.25
N ALA A 206 -38.96 31.33 -5.01
CA ALA A 206 -38.69 31.78 -3.64
C ALA A 206 -39.72 32.85 -3.19
N PRO A 207 -40.52 32.61 -2.13
CA PRO A 207 -41.49 33.58 -1.64
C PRO A 207 -40.79 34.81 -1.02
N ARG A 208 -41.26 36.00 -1.39
CA ARG A 208 -40.83 37.29 -0.83
C ARG A 208 -41.20 37.36 0.66
N ASN A 209 -40.23 37.57 1.55
CA ASN A 209 -40.51 38.02 2.92
C ASN A 209 -40.97 39.48 2.88
N PRO A 210 -42.16 39.84 3.41
CA PRO A 210 -42.56 41.23 3.53
C PRO A 210 -41.76 41.94 4.64
N ALA A 211 -41.41 43.19 4.36
CA ALA A 211 -40.72 44.09 5.28
C ALA A 211 -41.56 44.37 6.54
N ARG A 212 -40.87 44.49 7.69
CA ARG A 212 -41.41 44.99 8.95
C ARG A 212 -41.64 46.49 8.84
N ASP A 213 -42.87 46.93 9.11
CA ASP A 213 -43.16 48.20 9.77
C ASP A 213 -43.34 47.93 11.27
#